data_AF-A0A7D6CNQ5-F1
#
_entry.id   AF-A0A7D6CNQ5-F1
#
_cell.length_a   1.000
_cell.length_b   1.000
_cell.length_c   1.000
_cell.angle_alpha   90.00
_cell.angle_beta   90.00
_cell.angle_gamma   90.00
#
_symmetry.space_group_name_H-M   'P 1'
#
loop_
_entity.id
_entity.type
_entity.pdbx_description
1 polymer ?
#
loop_
_entity_poly.entity_id
_entity_poly.type
_entity_poly.pdbx_seq_one_letter_code
_entity_poly.pdbx_strand_id
1 'polypeptide(L)' 'MDEDMLADQRRLVELIEAEGWDVTDLELSAYDSPWADEDDPEATVTITARKPYESEDDDDEDDESPYRLK' A
#
# COMPACT_ATOMS: atom_id res chain seq x y z
N MET A 1 -16.81 -2.30 -17.53
CA MET A 1 -15.60 -1.81 -16.85
C MET A 1 -14.72 -1.26 -17.94
N ASP A 2 -14.48 0.04 -17.88
CA ASP A 2 -13.78 0.80 -18.90
C ASP A 2 -12.31 0.42 -18.97
N GLU A 3 -11.79 0.22 -20.18
CA GLU A 3 -10.41 -0.23 -20.43
C GLU A 3 -9.39 0.78 -19.89
N ASP A 4 -9.75 2.08 -19.86
CA ASP A 4 -8.93 3.16 -19.29
C ASP A 4 -8.76 3.02 -17.77
N MET A 5 -9.81 2.64 -17.03
CA MET A 5 -9.73 2.43 -15.57
C MET A 5 -8.78 1.29 -15.21
N LEU A 6 -8.78 0.21 -16.00
CA LEU A 6 -7.86 -0.92 -15.82
C LEU A 6 -6.41 -0.54 -16.16
N ALA A 7 -6.22 0.34 -17.16
CA ALA A 7 -4.90 0.86 -17.49
C ALA A 7 -4.33 1.75 -16.37
N ASP A 8 -5.15 2.62 -15.79
CA ASP A 8 -4.76 3.46 -14.66
C ASP A 8 -4.44 2.64 -13.41
N GLN A 9 -5.26 1.63 -13.10
CA GLN A 9 -5.00 0.68 -12.03
C GLN A 9 -3.63 0.00 -12.20
N ARG A 10 -3.36 -0.53 -13.40
CA ARG A 10 -2.10 -1.22 -13.68
C ARG A 10 -0.90 -0.29 -13.53
N ARG A 11 -1.02 0.94 -14.02
CA ARG A 11 0.03 1.96 -13.88
C ARG A 11 0.28 2.29 -12.42
N LEU A 12 -0.75 2.33 -11.58
CA LEU A 12 -0.61 2.59 -10.15
C LEU A 12 0.16 1.47 -9.44
N VAL A 13 -0.15 0.21 -9.77
CA VAL A 13 0.60 -0.96 -9.27
C VAL A 13 2.06 -0.88 -9.68
N GLU A 14 2.34 -0.63 -10.96
CA GLU A 14 3.71 -0.53 -11.48
C GLU A 14 4.53 0.55 -10.76
N LEU A 15 3.91 1.69 -10.41
CA LEU A 15 4.56 2.75 -9.64
C LEU A 15 4.87 2.33 -8.20
N ILE A 16 3.95 1.62 -7.54
CA ILE A 16 4.13 1.13 -6.17
C ILE A 16 5.23 0.06 -6.13
N GLU A 17 5.22 -0.88 -7.09
CA GLU A 17 6.26 -1.91 -7.20
C GLU A 17 7.63 -1.32 -7.55
N ALA A 18 7.69 -0.30 -8.41
CA ALA A 18 8.94 0.40 -8.73
C ALA A 18 9.57 1.08 -7.50
N GLU A 19 8.75 1.51 -6.54
CA GLU A 19 9.19 2.05 -5.24
C GLU A 19 9.63 0.95 -4.25
N GLY A 20 9.64 -0.32 -4.67
CA GLY A 20 10.10 -1.47 -3.89
C GLY A 20 9.06 -2.01 -2.90
N TRP A 21 7.78 -1.71 -3.12
CA TRP A 21 6.68 -2.31 -2.37
C TRP A 21 6.18 -3.56 -3.11
N ASP A 22 5.90 -4.63 -2.38
CA ASP A 22 5.28 -5.84 -2.89
C ASP A 22 3.75 -5.69 -2.74
N VAL A 23 3.02 -5.57 -3.85
CA VAL A 23 1.56 -5.42 -3.87
C VAL A 23 0.93 -6.79 -3.65
N THR A 24 0.23 -6.96 -2.53
CA THR A 24 -0.36 -8.25 -2.12
C THR A 24 -1.84 -8.36 -2.40
N ASP A 25 -2.55 -7.24 -2.45
CA ASP A 25 -3.99 -7.20 -2.69
C ASP A 25 -4.39 -5.91 -3.41
N LEU A 26 -5.38 -6.04 -4.30
CA LEU A 26 -5.93 -4.92 -5.04
C LEU A 26 -7.44 -5.11 -5.23
N GLU A 27 -8.19 -4.11 -4.79
CA GLU A 27 -9.64 -4.03 -4.97
C GLU A 27 -9.99 -2.81 -5.83
N LEU A 28 -10.71 -3.02 -6.93
CA LEU A 28 -11.27 -1.96 -7.77
C LEU A 28 -12.78 -1.95 -7.60
N SER A 29 -13.30 -0.81 -7.16
CA SER A 29 -14.71 -0.56 -6.91
C SER A 29 -15.13 0.65 -7.73
N ALA A 30 -15.96 0.45 -8.76
CA ALA A 30 -16.65 1.57 -9.40
C ALA A 30 -17.80 2.00 -8.49
N TYR A 31 -17.78 3.24 -8.01
CA TYR A 31 -18.87 3.79 -7.23
C TYR A 31 -19.75 4.65 -8.15
N ASP A 32 -20.94 4.13 -8.47
CA ASP A 32 -21.98 4.89 -9.15
C ASP A 32 -22.74 5.66 -8.05
N SER A 33 -22.31 6.91 -7.82
CA SER A 33 -22.88 7.73 -6.74
C SER A 33 -24.32 8.13 -7.07
N PRO A 34 -25.32 7.74 -6.26
CA PRO A 34 -26.71 8.15 -6.49
C PRO A 34 -26.95 9.63 -6.16
N TRP A 35 -25.92 10.35 -5.70
CA TRP A 35 -25.95 11.76 -5.29
C TRP A 35 -25.02 12.65 -6.13
N ALA A 36 -24.26 12.07 -7.06
CA ALA A 36 -23.51 12.87 -8.03
C ALA A 36 -24.49 13.26 -9.14
N ASP A 37 -24.86 14.54 -9.19
CA ASP A 37 -25.49 15.16 -10.37
C ASP A 37 -24.51 15.26 -11.57
N GLU A 38 -23.36 14.58 -11.51
CA GLU A 38 -22.27 14.61 -12.48
C GLU A 38 -22.18 13.24 -13.18
N ASP A 39 -22.38 13.22 -14.50
CA ASP A 39 -22.35 12.07 -15.43
C ASP A 39 -20.98 11.33 -15.49
N ASP A 40 -20.08 11.57 -14.53
CA ASP A 40 -18.71 11.05 -14.53
C ASP A 40 -18.55 9.91 -13.50
N PRO A 41 -18.36 8.65 -13.94
CA PRO A 41 -18.20 7.52 -13.05
C PRO A 41 -16.90 7.61 -12.24
N GLU A 42 -16.97 7.56 -10.91
CA GLU A 42 -15.79 7.57 -10.05
C GLU A 42 -15.29 6.14 -9.77
N ALA A 43 -14.00 5.91 -10.04
CA ALA A 43 -13.28 4.69 -9.69
C ALA A 43 -12.62 4.82 -8.32
N THR A 44 -12.87 3.90 -7.40
CA THR A 44 -12.08 3.76 -6.17
C THR A 44 -11.19 2.52 -6.28
N VAL A 45 -9.90 2.67 -6.00
CA VAL A 45 -8.94 1.56 -5.91
C VAL A 45 -8.37 1.50 -4.50
N THR A 46 -8.46 0.33 -3.87
CA THR A 46 -7.81 0.01 -2.60
C THR A 46 -6.63 -0.92 -2.86
N ILE A 47 -5.45 -0.61 -2.34
CA ILE A 47 -4.24 -1.41 -2.53
C ILE A 47 -3.61 -1.73 -1.19
N THR A 48 -3.31 -3.02 -0.97
CA THR A 48 -2.49 -3.46 0.15
C THR A 48 -1.12 -3.85 -0.36
N ALA A 49 -0.07 -3.24 0.18
CA ALA A 49 1.31 -3.53 -0.19
C ALA A 49 2.21 -3.60 1.05
N ARG A 50 3.30 -4.35 0.94
CA ARG A 50 4.30 -4.54 2.00
C ARG A 50 5.69 -4.15 1.51
N LYS A 51 6.47 -3.49 2.35
CA LYS A 51 7.89 -3.24 2.11
C LYS A 51 8.66 -3.59 3.37
N PRO A 52 9.64 -4.51 3.31
CA PRO A 52 10.52 -4.73 4.44
C PRO A 52 11.37 -3.47 4.64
N TYR A 53 11.42 -2.98 5.88
CA TYR A 53 12.40 -1.98 6.29
C TYR A 53 13.50 -2.74 7.03
N GLU A 54 14.74 -2.33 6.80
CA GLU A 54 15.84 -2.81 7.63
C GLU A 54 15.53 -2.38 9.07
N SER A 55 15.42 -3.34 9.99
CA SER A 55 15.46 -3.02 11.42
C SER A 55 16.86 -2.48 11.68
N GLU A 56 16.97 -1.26 12.17
CA GLU A 56 18.21 -0.76 12.79
C GLU A 56 18.41 -1.52 14.11
N ASP A 57 18.74 -2.81 14.05
CA ASP A 57 19.13 -3.61 15.21
C ASP A 57 20.21 -4.58 14.74
N ASP A 58 21.48 -4.22 14.98
CA ASP A 58 22.37 -4.91 15.94
C ASP A 58 23.81 -4.32 15.80
N ASP A 59 24.05 -3.12 16.35
CA ASP A 59 25.40 -2.76 16.78
C ASP A 59 25.46 -3.02 18.29
N ASP A 60 26.03 -4.18 18.58
CA ASP A 60 26.52 -4.74 19.83
C ASP A 60 27.30 -3.70 20.67
N GLU A 61 26.65 -2.89 21.51
CA GLU A 61 27.33 -2.13 22.58
C GLU A 61 26.52 -2.15 23.90
N ASP A 62 26.81 -3.17 24.71
CA ASP A 62 26.98 -3.08 26.16
C ASP A 62 25.86 -2.38 26.98
N ASP A 63 24.71 -3.04 27.17
CA ASP A 63 23.81 -2.71 28.29
C ASP A 63 23.84 -3.84 29.34
N GLU A 64 24.91 -3.84 30.13
CA GLU A 64 24.96 -4.44 31.47
C GLU A 64 23.90 -3.76 32.36
N SER A 65 22.62 -4.04 32.10
CA SER A 65 21.51 -3.51 32.87
C SER A 65 21.55 -4.07 34.31
N PRO A 66 21.80 -3.24 35.35
CA PRO A 66 22.01 -3.69 36.73
C PRO A 66 20.74 -4.17 37.45
N TYR A 67 19.61 -4.25 36.74
CA TYR A 67 18.29 -4.55 37.30
C TYR A 67 17.74 -5.93 36.92
N ARG A 68 18.53 -6.81 36.28
CA ARG A 68 18.09 -8.18 35.99
C ARG A 68 18.09 -9.01 37.28
N LEU A 69 16.93 -9.10 37.94
CA LEU A 69 16.72 -9.96 39.11
C LEU A 69 16.76 -11.44 38.68
N LYS A 70 17.57 -12.25 39.39
CA LYS A 70 17.70 -13.71 39.22
C LYS A 70 16.44 -14.48 39.63
#